data_AF-A0AA96EMQ6-F1
#
_entry.id   AF-A0AA96EMQ6-F1
#
_cell.length_a   1.000
_cell.length_b   1.000
_cell.length_c   1.000
_cell.angle_alpha   90.00
_cell.angle_beta   90.00
_cell.angle_gamma   90.00
#
_symmetry.space_group_name_H-M   'P 1'
#
loop_
_entity.id
_entity.type
_entity.pdbx_description
1 polymer ?
#
loop_
_entity_poly.entity_id
_entity_poly.type
_entity_poly.pdbx_seq_one_letter_code
_entity_poly.pdbx_strand_id
1 'polypeptide(L)'
;MLTDKRDDVLFSLCPPVPVPRFGALDDLAVGRKRFLLASDGVYLEVRSEALHARLRIAPVQLPYGPTDEFLRPAGGPLEVSWLGQLANLALCDGTREVAAGIVRGPEGWALVEPPVLSASGSHVTYADVFEDKALLIDMHSHGAHPEYFSAIDDESDMSREGPYIAVVLGRCQSRETLKSCMRFVCPPYLIPLSPADLTRLGVL
;
A
#
# COMPACT_ATOMS: atom_id res chain seq x y z
N MET A 1 10.95 10.81 -29.54
CA MET A 1 10.14 11.88 -28.95
C MET A 1 8.71 11.60 -29.35
N LEU A 2 7.76 11.56 -28.41
CA LEU A 2 6.37 11.31 -28.79
C LEU A 2 5.85 12.55 -29.53
N THR A 3 4.95 12.35 -30.49
CA THR A 3 4.51 13.44 -31.36
C THR A 3 3.40 14.28 -30.73
N ASP A 4 2.68 13.72 -29.76
CA ASP A 4 1.66 14.42 -28.97
C ASP A 4 2.22 14.79 -27.59
N LYS A 5 2.03 16.05 -27.18
CA LYS A 5 2.49 16.55 -25.88
C LYS A 5 1.81 15.85 -24.69
N ARG A 6 0.59 15.37 -24.86
CA ARG A 6 -0.13 14.62 -23.81
C ARG A 6 0.52 13.27 -23.59
N ASP A 7 0.95 12.61 -24.67
CA ASP A 7 1.68 11.35 -24.59
C ASP A 7 3.04 11.55 -23.93
N ASP A 8 3.76 12.65 -24.24
CA ASP A 8 5.00 13.02 -23.54
C ASP A 8 4.75 13.22 -22.03
N VAL A 9 3.65 13.87 -21.63
CA VAL A 9 3.28 14.02 -20.21
C VAL A 9 3.01 12.67 -19.58
N LEU A 10 2.19 11.81 -20.18
CA LEU A 10 1.90 10.46 -19.68
C LEU A 10 3.17 9.64 -19.52
N PHE A 11 4.05 9.67 -20.52
CA PHE A 11 5.35 9.00 -20.48
C PHE A 11 6.23 9.53 -19.34
N SER A 12 6.23 10.85 -19.10
CA SER A 12 7.02 11.44 -18.02
C SER A 12 6.52 11.07 -16.61
N LEU A 13 5.21 10.86 -16.46
CA LEU A 13 4.58 10.52 -15.18
C LEU A 13 4.81 9.07 -14.77
N CYS A 14 4.83 8.14 -15.73
CA CYS A 14 5.07 6.71 -15.48
C CYS A 14 5.81 6.06 -16.68
N PRO A 15 7.12 6.33 -16.84
CA PRO A 15 7.86 5.84 -17.99
C PRO A 15 8.03 4.31 -17.93
N PRO A 16 7.92 3.59 -19.05
CA PRO A 16 8.43 2.23 -19.16
C PRO A 16 9.95 2.24 -19.30
N VAL A 17 10.64 1.48 -18.46
CA VAL A 17 12.10 1.38 -18.40
C VAL A 17 12.52 -0.08 -18.54
N PRO A 18 13.26 -0.44 -19.60
CA PRO A 18 13.92 -1.74 -19.71
C PRO A 18 14.90 -1.97 -18.56
N VAL A 19 14.79 -3.09 -17.86
CA VAL A 19 15.76 -3.45 -16.83
C VAL A 19 17.09 -3.80 -17.51
N PRO A 20 18.22 -3.15 -17.18
CA PRO A 20 19.50 -3.44 -17.80
C PRO A 20 19.95 -4.88 -17.54
N ARG A 21 20.39 -5.60 -18.58
CA ARG A 21 20.91 -6.96 -18.45
C ARG A 21 22.38 -7.01 -18.02
N PHE A 22 23.15 -6.00 -18.39
CA PHE A 22 24.61 -5.95 -18.21
C PHE A 22 25.06 -4.72 -17.40
N GLY A 23 24.12 -4.00 -16.80
CA GLY A 23 24.37 -2.78 -16.03
C GLY A 23 23.47 -2.70 -14.79
N ALA A 24 23.56 -1.59 -14.07
CA ALA A 24 22.70 -1.34 -12.91
C ALA A 24 21.41 -0.64 -13.32
N LEU A 25 20.32 -0.98 -12.64
CA LEU A 25 19.08 -0.21 -12.69
C LEU A 25 19.18 0.95 -11.71
N ASP A 26 19.01 2.19 -12.19
CA ASP A 26 19.03 3.38 -11.33
C ASP A 26 17.93 3.34 -10.27
N ASP A 27 18.22 3.84 -9.07
CA ASP A 27 17.22 3.99 -8.02
C ASP A 27 16.11 4.96 -8.43
N LEU A 28 14.89 4.65 -8.00
CA LEU A 28 13.74 5.53 -8.21
C LEU A 28 13.76 6.67 -7.19
N ALA A 29 13.64 7.91 -7.67
CA ALA A 29 13.49 9.07 -6.81
C ALA A 29 12.13 9.07 -6.08
N VAL A 30 12.08 9.68 -4.90
CA VAL A 30 10.84 9.87 -4.14
C VAL A 30 9.82 10.68 -4.97
N GLY A 31 8.55 10.31 -4.87
CA GLY A 31 7.44 10.92 -5.62
C GLY A 31 7.37 10.48 -7.08
N ARG A 32 8.11 9.43 -7.47
CA ARG A 32 8.09 8.91 -8.85
C ARG A 32 7.54 7.49 -8.89
N LYS A 33 7.02 7.14 -10.07
CA LYS A 33 6.66 5.78 -10.46
C LYS A 33 7.15 5.49 -11.88
N ARG A 34 7.36 4.21 -12.19
CA ARG A 34 7.74 3.72 -13.52
C ARG A 34 7.28 2.28 -13.69
N PHE A 35 7.12 1.86 -14.94
CA PHE A 35 7.04 0.44 -15.27
C PHE A 35 8.45 -0.08 -15.55
N LEU A 36 8.82 -1.19 -14.94
CA LEU A 36 10.04 -1.91 -15.28
C LEU A 36 9.69 -3.08 -16.20
N LEU A 37 10.38 -3.15 -17.34
CA LEU A 37 10.31 -4.27 -18.26
C LEU A 37 11.47 -5.21 -17.95
N ALA A 38 11.21 -6.24 -17.15
CA ALA A 38 12.20 -7.21 -16.71
C ALA A 38 12.11 -8.51 -17.52
N SER A 39 13.11 -9.38 -17.39
CA SER A 39 13.20 -10.64 -18.14
C SER A 39 11.97 -11.52 -18.01
N ASP A 40 11.30 -11.49 -16.86
CA ASP A 40 10.18 -12.36 -16.52
C ASP A 40 8.84 -11.62 -16.40
N GLY A 41 8.79 -10.29 -16.50
CA GLY A 41 7.53 -9.59 -16.39
C GLY A 41 7.59 -8.08 -16.50
N VAL A 42 6.40 -7.48 -16.41
CA VAL A 42 6.24 -6.06 -16.17
C VAL A 42 6.03 -5.85 -14.68
N TYR A 43 6.81 -4.94 -14.10
CA TYR A 43 6.71 -4.56 -12.70
C TYR A 43 6.31 -3.09 -12.60
N LEU A 44 5.48 -2.77 -11.61
CA LEU A 44 5.28 -1.41 -11.16
C LEU A 44 6.32 -1.11 -10.09
N GLU A 45 7.11 -0.06 -10.27
CA GLU A 45 7.95 0.49 -9.21
C GLU A 45 7.48 1.90 -8.87
N VAL A 46 7.27 2.17 -7.59
CA VAL A 46 6.77 3.44 -7.07
C VAL A 46 7.42 3.74 -5.74
N ARG A 47 7.70 5.02 -5.48
CA ARG A 47 8.34 5.46 -4.24
C ARG A 47 7.67 6.72 -3.69
N SER A 48 7.12 6.63 -2.48
CA SER A 48 6.72 7.77 -1.66
C SER A 48 7.74 8.05 -0.56
N GLU A 49 7.41 8.96 0.35
CA GLU A 49 8.23 9.24 1.54
C GLU A 49 8.15 8.11 2.56
N ALA A 50 7.08 7.31 2.51
CA ALA A 50 6.85 6.19 3.42
C ALA A 50 7.17 4.82 2.83
N LEU A 51 6.97 4.60 1.53
CA LEU A 51 7.08 3.26 0.94
C LEU A 51 7.76 3.29 -0.43
N HIS A 52 8.78 2.45 -0.59
CA HIS A 52 9.33 2.09 -1.89
C HIS A 52 8.85 0.68 -2.24
N ALA A 53 8.04 0.57 -3.28
CA ALA A 53 7.43 -0.68 -3.71
C ALA A 53 7.88 -1.05 -5.13
N ARG A 54 8.09 -2.34 -5.36
CA ARG A 54 8.25 -2.95 -6.67
C ARG A 54 7.48 -4.27 -6.69
N LEU A 55 6.41 -4.35 -7.48
CA LEU A 55 5.57 -5.54 -7.59
C LEU A 55 5.37 -5.92 -9.05
N ARG A 56 5.33 -7.23 -9.33
CA ARG A 56 5.05 -7.75 -10.65
C ARG A 56 3.55 -7.64 -10.92
N ILE A 57 3.19 -6.93 -11.99
CA ILE A 57 1.80 -6.72 -12.38
C ILE A 57 1.37 -7.60 -13.57
N ALA A 58 2.34 -8.09 -14.35
CA ALA A 58 2.06 -8.99 -15.46
C ALA A 58 3.24 -9.94 -15.73
N PRO A 59 3.00 -11.26 -15.88
CA PRO A 59 4.01 -12.19 -16.33
C PRO A 59 4.21 -12.11 -17.85
N VAL A 60 5.47 -11.91 -18.29
CA VAL A 60 5.83 -11.91 -19.72
C VAL A 60 7.33 -12.16 -19.89
N GLN A 61 7.73 -12.93 -20.89
CA GLN A 61 9.15 -13.16 -21.18
C GLN A 61 9.70 -12.05 -22.08
N LEU A 62 10.72 -11.32 -21.61
CA LEU A 62 11.35 -10.20 -22.33
C LEU A 62 12.87 -10.36 -22.37
N PRO A 63 13.57 -9.73 -23.34
CA PRO A 63 15.02 -9.88 -23.49
C PRO A 63 15.87 -9.05 -22.49
N TYR A 64 15.24 -8.47 -21.48
CA TYR A 64 15.85 -7.54 -20.50
C TYR A 64 16.47 -8.27 -19.31
N GLY A 65 17.00 -7.52 -18.33
CA GLY A 65 17.56 -8.07 -17.09
C GLY A 65 16.50 -8.50 -16.07
N PRO A 66 16.86 -9.31 -15.05
CA PRO A 66 15.95 -9.70 -13.97
C PRO A 66 15.74 -8.57 -12.95
N THR A 67 14.68 -8.66 -12.15
CA THR A 67 14.44 -7.81 -10.98
C THR A 67 13.66 -8.58 -9.92
N ASP A 68 13.78 -8.16 -8.65
CA ASP A 68 13.02 -8.71 -7.53
C ASP A 68 11.78 -7.87 -7.18
N GLU A 69 10.83 -8.47 -6.45
CA GLU A 69 9.72 -7.77 -5.81
C GLU A 69 10.09 -7.33 -4.38
N PHE A 70 9.58 -6.18 -3.95
CA PHE A 70 9.71 -5.71 -2.57
C PHE A 70 8.66 -4.64 -2.20
N LEU A 71 8.45 -4.48 -0.90
CA LEU A 71 7.69 -3.42 -0.24
C LEU A 71 8.54 -2.93 0.93
N ARG A 72 9.34 -1.88 0.73
CA ARG A 72 10.32 -1.39 1.70
C ARG A 72 9.83 -0.10 2.35
N PRO A 73 9.43 -0.14 3.63
CA PRO A 73 9.11 1.06 4.37
C PRO A 73 10.35 1.96 4.50
N ALA A 74 10.13 3.27 4.58
CA ALA A 74 11.19 4.23 4.78
C ALA A 74 11.89 4.03 6.14
N GLY A 75 13.21 3.90 6.11
CA GLY A 75 14.01 3.59 7.30
C GLY A 75 14.17 2.09 7.59
N GLY A 76 13.64 1.21 6.74
CA GLY A 76 13.76 -0.25 6.86
C GLY A 76 12.46 -0.94 7.27
N PRO A 77 12.51 -2.25 7.56
CA PRO A 77 11.33 -3.00 7.99
C PRO A 77 10.67 -2.38 9.22
N LEU A 78 9.34 -2.41 9.22
CA LEU A 78 8.51 -1.93 10.31
C LEU A 78 8.51 -2.95 11.46
N GLU A 79 8.66 -2.48 12.69
CA GLU A 79 8.53 -3.36 13.84
C GLU A 79 7.12 -3.97 13.93
N VAL A 80 7.04 -5.27 14.22
CA VAL A 80 5.78 -6.02 14.37
C VAL A 80 4.85 -5.40 15.42
N SER A 81 5.40 -4.66 16.38
CA SER A 81 4.66 -3.92 17.41
C SER A 81 3.64 -2.95 16.81
N TRP A 82 3.92 -2.34 15.65
CA TRP A 82 2.99 -1.43 14.97
C TRP A 82 1.71 -2.13 14.50
N LEU A 83 1.82 -3.33 13.93
CA LEU A 83 0.65 -4.13 13.59
C LEU A 83 -0.12 -4.58 14.84
N GLY A 84 0.62 -4.83 15.93
CA GLY A 84 0.04 -5.09 17.25
C GLY A 84 -0.82 -3.92 17.75
N GLN A 85 -0.36 -2.68 17.58
CA GLN A 85 -1.09 -1.48 17.97
C GLN A 85 -2.39 -1.32 17.17
N LEU A 86 -2.35 -1.51 15.84
CA LEU A 86 -3.56 -1.49 15.00
C LEU A 86 -4.59 -2.55 15.45
N ALA A 87 -4.12 -3.76 15.73
CA ALA A 87 -4.97 -4.83 16.23
C ALA A 87 -5.57 -4.48 17.61
N ASN A 88 -4.80 -3.85 18.50
CA ASN A 88 -5.30 -3.43 19.80
C ASN A 88 -6.38 -2.35 19.68
N LEU A 89 -6.20 -1.37 18.78
CA LEU A 89 -7.24 -0.37 18.49
C LEU A 89 -8.55 -1.02 18.05
N ALA A 90 -8.50 -1.96 17.10
CA ALA A 90 -9.69 -2.66 16.62
C ALA A 90 -10.38 -3.48 17.73
N LEU A 91 -9.60 -4.09 18.63
CA LEU A 91 -10.11 -4.88 19.76
C LEU A 91 -10.67 -4.02 20.91
N CYS A 92 -10.23 -2.77 21.06
CA CYS A 92 -10.65 -1.90 22.16
C CYS A 92 -12.14 -1.54 22.10
N ASP A 93 -12.69 -1.26 20.91
CA ASP A 93 -14.12 -1.05 20.73
C ASP A 93 -14.83 -2.38 20.39
N GLY A 94 -14.23 -3.20 19.51
CA GLY A 94 -14.67 -4.56 19.14
C GLY A 94 -16.06 -4.68 18.51
N THR A 95 -16.90 -3.64 18.64
CA THR A 95 -18.29 -3.57 18.19
C THR A 95 -18.50 -2.48 17.15
N ARG A 96 -17.71 -1.41 17.19
CA ARG A 96 -17.70 -0.36 16.18
C ARG A 96 -16.46 -0.43 15.30
N GLU A 97 -16.61 0.10 14.11
CA GLU A 97 -15.51 0.30 13.18
C GLU A 97 -14.59 1.41 13.68
N VAL A 98 -13.30 1.14 13.66
CA VAL A 98 -12.24 2.12 13.93
C VAL A 98 -11.38 2.27 12.68
N ALA A 99 -10.79 3.44 12.49
CA ALA A 99 -9.81 3.68 11.44
C ALA A 99 -8.52 4.18 12.07
N ALA A 100 -7.38 3.80 11.52
CA ALA A 100 -6.08 4.35 11.89
C ALA A 100 -5.07 4.16 10.76
N GLY A 101 -4.13 5.08 10.64
CA GLY A 101 -3.03 5.02 9.70
C GLY A 101 -1.68 4.93 10.41
N ILE A 102 -0.73 4.21 9.80
CA ILE A 102 0.69 4.33 10.14
C ILE A 102 1.31 5.27 9.11
N VAL A 103 1.78 6.41 9.60
CA VAL A 103 2.31 7.50 8.76
C VAL A 103 3.75 7.82 9.12
N ARG A 104 4.51 8.27 8.14
CA ARG A 104 5.87 8.78 8.30
C ARG A 104 5.81 10.24 8.77
N GLY A 105 6.21 10.48 10.00
CA GLY A 105 6.44 11.82 10.54
C GLY A 105 7.92 12.21 10.53
N PRO A 106 8.22 13.45 10.98
CA PRO A 106 9.59 13.95 11.08
C PRO A 106 10.46 13.15 12.08
N GLU A 107 9.85 12.61 13.15
CA GLU A 107 10.54 11.86 14.19
C GLU A 107 10.57 10.34 13.97
N GLY A 108 9.88 9.84 12.93
CA GLY A 108 9.75 8.40 12.70
C GLY A 108 8.34 8.00 12.28
N TRP A 109 7.97 6.76 12.59
CA TRP A 109 6.61 6.28 12.38
C TRP A 109 5.67 6.79 13.47
N ALA A 110 4.45 7.15 13.09
CA ALA A 110 3.39 7.53 14.00
C ALA A 110 2.09 6.79 13.67
N LEU A 111 1.31 6.47 14.69
CA LEU A 111 -0.05 5.96 14.56
C LEU A 111 -1.01 7.16 14.67
N VAL A 112 -1.88 7.31 13.68
CA VAL A 112 -2.81 8.43 13.59
C VAL A 112 -4.22 7.89 13.44
N GLU A 113 -5.10 8.25 14.36
CA GLU A 113 -6.54 7.97 14.27
C GLU A 113 -7.24 9.17 13.63
N PRO A 114 -7.80 9.04 12.41
CA PRO A 114 -8.49 10.13 11.76
C PRO A 114 -9.83 10.40 12.48
N PRO A 115 -10.30 11.67 12.53
CA PRO A 115 -11.61 11.98 13.09
C PRO A 115 -12.71 11.22 12.37
N VAL A 116 -13.45 10.39 13.11
CA VAL A 116 -14.61 9.66 12.59
C VAL A 116 -15.74 10.66 12.30
N LEU A 117 -16.13 10.78 11.03
CA LEU A 117 -17.25 11.61 10.59
C LEU A 117 -18.58 10.86 10.77
N SER A 118 -18.57 9.56 10.51
CA SER A 118 -19.67 8.65 10.81
C SER A 118 -19.15 7.21 10.96
N ALA A 119 -19.69 6.45 11.91
CA ALA A 119 -19.38 5.04 12.09
C ALA A 119 -20.66 4.27 12.45
N SER A 120 -20.89 3.19 11.72
CA SER A 120 -21.93 2.19 11.95
C SER A 120 -21.29 0.82 12.18
N GLY A 121 -22.10 -0.24 12.29
CA GLY A 121 -21.56 -1.61 12.34
C GLY A 121 -21.07 -2.13 10.98
N SER A 122 -21.27 -1.37 9.90
CA SER A 122 -20.98 -1.83 8.53
C SER A 122 -20.29 -0.79 7.64
N HIS A 123 -19.94 0.37 8.20
CA HIS A 123 -19.21 1.42 7.50
C HIS A 123 -18.63 2.41 8.51
N VAL A 124 -17.42 2.90 8.22
CA VAL A 124 -16.79 4.07 8.82
C VAL A 124 -16.45 5.05 7.70
N THR A 125 -16.80 6.31 7.91
CA THR A 125 -16.32 7.43 7.12
C THR A 125 -15.53 8.31 8.06
N TYR A 126 -14.28 8.57 7.72
CA TYR A 126 -13.39 9.42 8.50
C TYR A 126 -12.90 10.58 7.64
N ALA A 127 -12.48 11.66 8.30
CA ALA A 127 -11.85 12.76 7.58
C ALA A 127 -10.50 12.27 7.04
N ASP A 128 -10.29 12.39 5.73
CA ASP A 128 -8.99 12.09 5.13
C ASP A 128 -8.00 13.16 5.57
N VAL A 129 -7.26 12.85 6.63
CA VAL A 129 -6.23 13.70 7.24
C VAL A 129 -4.83 13.17 6.92
N PHE A 130 -4.73 12.10 6.14
CA PHE A 130 -3.45 11.50 5.83
C PHE A 130 -2.82 12.22 4.64
N GLU A 131 -1.57 12.61 4.77
CA GLU A 131 -0.78 12.96 3.60
C GLU A 131 -0.41 11.66 2.87
N ASP A 132 -0.99 11.45 1.68
CA ASP A 132 -0.78 10.23 0.87
C ASP A 132 0.69 9.82 0.72
N LYS A 133 1.59 10.81 0.61
CA LYS A 133 3.03 10.58 0.45
C LYS A 133 3.70 10.02 1.69
N ALA A 134 3.14 10.28 2.86
CA ALA A 134 3.64 9.83 4.16
C ALA A 134 2.90 8.58 4.67
N LEU A 135 1.85 8.12 4.02
CA LEU A 135 1.09 6.96 4.46
C LEU A 135 1.82 5.65 4.13
N LEU A 136 1.99 4.78 5.13
CA LEU A 136 2.49 3.41 4.95
C LEU A 136 1.35 2.38 4.98
N ILE A 137 0.52 2.43 6.02
CA ILE A 137 -0.62 1.54 6.21
C ILE A 137 -1.86 2.39 6.47
N ASP A 138 -2.93 2.11 5.74
CA ASP A 138 -4.28 2.56 6.05
C ASP A 138 -5.07 1.37 6.59
N MET A 139 -5.67 1.51 7.76
CA MET A 139 -6.39 0.43 8.41
C MET A 139 -7.78 0.90 8.83
N HIS A 140 -8.78 0.09 8.52
CA HIS A 140 -10.06 0.16 9.19
C HIS A 140 -10.52 -1.20 9.70
N SER A 141 -11.42 -1.22 10.67
CA SER A 141 -12.03 -2.43 11.19
C SER A 141 -13.50 -2.55 10.78
N HIS A 142 -14.01 -3.77 10.75
CA HIS A 142 -15.44 -4.07 10.54
C HIS A 142 -16.13 -4.51 11.85
N GLY A 143 -15.53 -4.21 13.02
CA GLY A 143 -16.02 -4.65 14.32
C GLY A 143 -16.30 -6.16 14.34
N ALA A 144 -17.55 -6.55 14.54
CA ALA A 144 -17.98 -7.94 14.61
C ALA A 144 -18.00 -8.70 13.27
N HIS A 145 -17.96 -7.99 12.14
CA HIS A 145 -18.15 -8.55 10.80
C HIS A 145 -16.84 -9.08 10.19
N PRO A 146 -16.90 -9.93 9.16
CA PRO A 146 -15.72 -10.44 8.47
C PRO A 146 -14.89 -9.34 7.80
N GLU A 147 -13.61 -9.64 7.64
CA GLU A 147 -12.62 -8.87 6.90
C GLU A 147 -12.85 -9.02 5.38
N TYR A 148 -13.13 -7.92 4.70
CA TYR A 148 -13.18 -7.85 3.23
C TYR A 148 -13.09 -6.39 2.77
N PHE A 149 -12.70 -6.18 1.52
CA PHE A 149 -12.83 -4.88 0.86
C PHE A 149 -14.16 -4.82 0.12
N SER A 150 -14.93 -3.78 0.37
CA SER A 150 -16.17 -3.46 -0.34
C SER A 150 -15.90 -2.64 -1.59
N ALA A 151 -16.92 -2.44 -2.43
CA ALA A 151 -16.82 -1.55 -3.58
C ALA A 151 -16.55 -0.09 -3.19
N ILE A 152 -17.00 0.34 -2.01
CA ILE A 152 -16.72 1.69 -1.48
C ILE A 152 -15.24 1.80 -1.12
N ASP A 153 -14.66 0.75 -0.53
CA ASP A 153 -13.23 0.71 -0.23
C ASP A 153 -12.40 0.71 -1.52
N ASP A 154 -12.85 0.01 -2.56
CA ASP A 154 -12.22 0.03 -3.88
C ASP A 154 -12.24 1.44 -4.49
N GLU A 155 -13.37 2.13 -4.47
CA GLU A 155 -13.50 3.51 -4.97
C GLU A 155 -12.62 4.48 -4.17
N SER A 156 -12.59 4.34 -2.84
CA SER A 156 -11.75 5.14 -1.95
C SER A 156 -10.26 4.92 -2.26
N ASP A 157 -9.81 3.67 -2.29
CA ASP A 157 -8.41 3.34 -2.57
C ASP A 157 -7.98 3.77 -3.98
N MET A 158 -8.89 3.72 -4.96
CA MET A 158 -8.64 4.17 -6.33
C MET A 158 -8.59 5.70 -6.48
N SER A 159 -9.10 6.45 -5.50
CA SER A 159 -9.10 7.91 -5.51
C SER A 159 -7.79 8.56 -5.03
N ARG A 160 -6.90 7.76 -4.40
CA ARG A 160 -5.65 8.21 -3.78
C ARG A 160 -4.43 8.05 -4.69
N GLU A 161 -3.32 8.73 -4.40
CA GLU A 161 -2.12 8.62 -5.23
C GLU A 161 -1.38 7.28 -5.05
N GLY A 162 -1.37 6.75 -3.82
CA GLY A 162 -0.51 5.63 -3.42
C GLY A 162 0.98 5.98 -3.44
N PRO A 163 1.88 5.03 -3.09
CA PRO A 163 1.61 3.69 -2.64
C PRO A 163 1.41 3.59 -1.12
N TYR A 164 0.51 2.70 -0.69
CA TYR A 164 0.37 2.28 0.72
C TYR A 164 -0.18 0.85 0.79
N ILE A 165 -0.30 0.31 2.01
CA ILE A 165 -0.92 -0.99 2.29
C ILE A 165 -2.26 -0.72 2.97
N ALA A 166 -3.37 -1.08 2.33
CA ALA A 166 -4.68 -1.06 2.95
C ALA A 166 -4.88 -2.36 3.75
N VAL A 167 -5.48 -2.25 4.93
CA VAL A 167 -5.73 -3.36 5.85
C VAL A 167 -7.15 -3.27 6.39
N VAL A 168 -7.92 -4.35 6.29
CA VAL A 168 -9.20 -4.47 6.99
C VAL A 168 -9.09 -5.50 8.09
N LEU A 169 -9.43 -5.09 9.31
CA LEU A 169 -9.53 -5.98 10.46
C LEU A 169 -10.99 -6.39 10.70
N GLY A 170 -11.27 -7.69 10.68
CA GLY A 170 -12.60 -8.25 10.92
C GLY A 170 -12.65 -9.13 12.16
N ARG A 171 -13.86 -9.39 12.64
CA ARG A 171 -14.13 -10.27 13.80
C ARG A 171 -13.37 -9.83 15.05
N CYS A 172 -13.47 -8.55 15.37
CA CYS A 172 -12.72 -7.85 16.40
C CYS A 172 -13.26 -8.05 17.83
N GLN A 173 -14.09 -9.07 18.09
CA GLN A 173 -14.62 -9.33 19.43
C GLN A 173 -13.57 -9.89 20.40
N SER A 174 -12.56 -10.60 19.87
CA SER A 174 -11.43 -11.10 20.64
C SER A 174 -10.21 -11.31 19.76
N ARG A 175 -9.03 -11.44 20.38
CA ARG A 175 -7.79 -11.74 19.66
C ARG A 175 -7.83 -13.07 18.91
N GLU A 176 -8.61 -14.02 19.40
CA GLU A 176 -8.75 -15.36 18.83
C GLU A 176 -9.61 -15.34 17.56
N THR A 177 -10.61 -14.47 17.51
CA THR A 177 -11.51 -14.34 16.36
C THR A 177 -10.96 -13.39 15.30
N LEU A 178 -10.09 -12.45 15.68
CA LEU A 178 -9.53 -11.42 14.81
C LEU A 178 -8.95 -12.00 13.52
N LYS A 179 -9.35 -11.41 12.39
CA LYS A 179 -8.84 -11.72 11.05
C LYS A 179 -8.46 -10.43 10.33
N SER A 180 -7.61 -10.57 9.32
CA SER A 180 -7.16 -9.46 8.50
C SER A 180 -7.18 -9.84 7.02
N CYS A 181 -7.63 -8.93 6.17
CA CYS A 181 -7.27 -8.93 4.76
C CYS A 181 -6.49 -7.66 4.45
N MET A 182 -5.63 -7.72 3.43
CA MET A 182 -4.72 -6.63 3.10
C MET A 182 -4.45 -6.58 1.62
N ARG A 183 -4.13 -5.40 1.12
CA ARG A 183 -3.72 -5.19 -0.27
C ARG A 183 -2.73 -4.05 -0.38
N PHE A 184 -1.86 -4.14 -1.37
CA PHE A 184 -1.09 -3.01 -1.85
C PHE A 184 -1.99 -2.14 -2.71
N VAL A 185 -1.94 -0.82 -2.48
CA VAL A 185 -2.72 0.18 -3.20
C VAL A 185 -1.77 1.13 -3.91
N CYS A 186 -1.85 1.16 -5.24
CA CYS A 186 -1.26 2.22 -6.06
C CYS A 186 -2.07 2.31 -7.35
N PRO A 187 -3.07 3.20 -7.44
CA PRO A 187 -4.02 3.19 -8.54
C PRO A 187 -3.36 3.22 -9.93
N PRO A 188 -3.89 2.43 -10.89
CA PRO A 188 -5.10 1.62 -10.80
C PRO A 188 -4.91 0.21 -10.21
N TYR A 189 -3.77 -0.06 -9.54
CA TYR A 189 -3.40 -1.40 -9.08
C TYR A 189 -3.79 -1.61 -7.61
N LEU A 190 -4.75 -2.51 -7.40
CA LEU A 190 -5.12 -3.05 -6.09
C LEU A 190 -4.67 -4.51 -6.05
N ILE A 191 -3.55 -4.78 -5.38
CA ILE A 191 -2.88 -6.09 -5.41
C ILE A 191 -3.09 -6.77 -4.05
N PRO A 192 -3.82 -7.90 -3.97
CA PRO A 192 -4.00 -8.63 -2.72
C PRO A 192 -2.65 -9.02 -2.10
N LEU A 193 -2.55 -8.87 -0.78
CA LEU A 193 -1.41 -9.30 0.00
C LEU A 193 -1.85 -10.32 1.04
N SER A 194 -0.98 -11.28 1.34
CA SER A 194 -1.11 -12.16 2.49
C SER A 194 -0.22 -11.67 3.64
N PRO A 195 -0.49 -12.07 4.89
CA PRO A 195 0.42 -11.79 6.00
C PRO A 195 1.87 -12.26 5.76
N ALA A 196 2.04 -13.37 5.03
CA ALA A 196 3.36 -13.88 4.67
C ALA A 196 4.10 -12.97 3.67
N ASP A 197 3.36 -12.24 2.83
CA ASP A 197 3.93 -11.29 1.89
C ASP A 197 4.57 -10.10 2.59
N LEU A 198 4.05 -9.68 3.75
CA LEU A 198 4.66 -8.58 4.51
C LEU A 198 6.11 -8.89 4.91
N THR A 199 6.39 -10.10 5.39
CA THR A 199 7.77 -10.52 5.68
C THR A 199 8.56 -10.79 4.40
N ARG A 200 7.98 -11.51 3.43
CA ARG A 200 8.67 -11.89 2.19
C ARG A 200 9.11 -10.68 1.37
N LEU A 201 8.30 -9.62 1.33
CA LEU A 201 8.55 -8.42 0.55
C LEU A 201 9.32 -7.33 1.33
N GLY A 202 9.57 -7.55 2.63
CA GLY A 202 10.42 -6.66 3.45
C GLY A 202 9.68 -5.51 4.13
N VAL A 203 8.37 -5.65 4.35
CA VAL A 203 7.59 -4.75 5.21
C VAL A 203 7.92 -5.00 6.68
N LEU A 204 8.08 -6.26 7.08
CA LEU A 204 8.38 -6.73 8.44
C LEU A 204 9.72 -7.46 8.50
#